data_AF-A0A8T4V3Q3-F1
#
_entry.id   AF-A0A8T4V3Q3-F1
#
_cell.length_a   1.000
_cell.length_b   1.000
_cell.length_c   1.000
_cell.angle_alpha   90.00
_cell.angle_beta   90.00
_cell.angle_gamma   90.00
#
_symmetry.space_group_name_H-M   'P 1'
#
loop_
_entity.id
_entity.type
_entity.pdbx_description
1 polymer ?
#
loop_
_entity_poly.entity_id
_entity_poly.type
_entity_poly.pdbx_seq_one_letter_code
_entity_poly.pdbx_strand_id
1 'polypeptide(L)'
;MPKPKVDLQSLHSEVQVGVSITAFMTGVTIFFAGLLITNFENPTIAIEIPILFLIISTFGFLYSTLVYANASGELNHFNSNRFNKYMMIGNTVSEYIGVYFLVLCIPLVINVVTQSLFIKIATLTIALVGLIIYHSSGCSIMGRDYKKLHYLFLLLIILLELILFLTQTMYQSYFVYFASIMILFLITISFLSKKIKN
;
A
#
# COMPACT_ATOMS: atom_id res chain seq x y z
N MET A 1 -41.20 3.65 2.94
CA MET A 1 -40.03 4.24 3.61
C MET A 1 -39.32 5.15 2.62
N PRO A 2 -39.22 6.46 2.87
CA PRO A 2 -38.40 7.35 2.04
C PRO A 2 -36.92 6.94 2.14
N LYS A 3 -36.21 6.89 1.01
CA LYS A 3 -34.75 6.65 1.01
C LYS A 3 -34.08 7.76 1.83
N PRO A 4 -33.10 7.44 2.70
CA PRO A 4 -32.37 8.47 3.44
C PRO A 4 -31.77 9.46 2.44
N LYS A 5 -31.98 10.76 2.68
CA LYS A 5 -31.32 11.82 1.90
C LYS A 5 -29.82 11.63 2.09
N VAL A 6 -29.12 11.38 1.00
CA VAL A 6 -27.66 11.35 0.97
C VAL A 6 -27.16 12.72 1.43
N ASP A 7 -26.44 12.76 2.55
CA ASP A 7 -25.88 13.99 3.08
C ASP A 7 -24.65 14.39 2.26
N LEU A 8 -24.80 15.42 1.43
CA LEU A 8 -23.73 15.89 0.56
C LEU A 8 -22.52 16.36 1.38
N GLN A 9 -22.73 16.89 2.59
CA GLN A 9 -21.65 17.33 3.48
C GLN A 9 -20.80 16.15 3.93
N SER A 10 -21.43 15.02 4.29
CA SER A 10 -20.69 13.82 4.68
C SER A 10 -19.85 13.26 3.54
N LEU A 11 -20.35 13.28 2.29
CA LEU A 11 -19.59 12.81 1.13
C LEU A 11 -18.39 13.72 0.80
N HIS A 12 -18.54 15.04 0.89
CA HIS A 12 -17.41 15.94 0.74
C HIS A 12 -16.35 15.72 1.84
N SER A 13 -16.79 15.47 3.08
CA SER A 13 -15.87 15.16 4.18
C SER A 13 -15.08 13.88 3.94
N GLU A 14 -15.71 12.83 3.41
CA GLU A 14 -15.05 11.56 3.09
C GLU A 14 -13.96 11.75 2.02
N VAL A 15 -14.27 12.50 0.96
CA VAL A 15 -13.29 12.83 -0.08
C VAL A 15 -12.13 13.64 0.49
N GLN A 16 -12.43 14.65 1.30
CA GLN A 16 -11.41 15.51 1.89
C GLN A 16 -10.46 14.70 2.78
N VAL A 17 -10.99 13.80 3.61
CA VAL A 17 -10.17 12.89 4.42
C VAL A 17 -9.30 12.02 3.53
N GLY A 18 -9.85 11.45 2.46
CA GLY A 18 -9.10 10.66 1.48
C GLY A 18 -7.93 11.44 0.88
N VAL A 19 -8.21 12.62 0.30
CA VAL A 19 -7.21 13.52 -0.29
C VAL A 19 -6.13 13.90 0.73
N SER A 20 -6.53 14.33 1.94
CA SER A 20 -5.60 14.78 2.96
C SER A 20 -4.65 13.66 3.42
N ILE A 21 -5.18 12.47 3.69
CA ILE A 21 -4.35 11.34 4.14
C ILE A 21 -3.39 10.93 3.02
N THR A 22 -3.87 10.75 1.79
CA THR A 22 -3.00 10.27 0.71
C THR A 22 -1.97 11.32 0.30
N ALA A 23 -2.30 12.61 0.28
CA ALA A 23 -1.34 13.67 0.02
C ALA A 23 -0.25 13.76 1.11
N PHE A 24 -0.65 13.64 2.37
CA PHE A 24 0.29 13.58 3.49
C PHE A 24 1.24 12.38 3.35
N MET A 25 0.68 11.19 3.10
CA MET A 25 1.47 9.97 2.92
C MET A 25 2.41 10.06 1.72
N THR A 26 2.00 10.66 0.60
CA THR A 26 2.89 10.97 -0.53
C THR A 26 4.08 11.83 -0.09
N GLY A 27 3.85 12.88 0.70
CA GLY A 27 4.92 13.71 1.24
C GLY A 27 5.90 12.93 2.13
N VAL A 28 5.35 12.10 3.02
CA VAL A 28 6.13 11.22 3.91
C VAL A 28 6.99 10.25 3.11
N THR A 29 6.43 9.56 2.13
CA THR A 29 7.17 8.56 1.34
C THR A 29 8.23 9.20 0.43
N ILE A 30 7.95 10.39 -0.14
CA ILE A 30 8.95 11.17 -0.90
C ILE A 30 10.11 11.56 0.00
N PHE A 31 9.82 12.08 1.20
CA PHE A 31 10.84 12.50 2.15
C PHE A 31 11.77 11.34 2.51
N PHE A 32 11.21 10.17 2.86
CA PHE A 32 12.02 9.00 3.20
C PHE A 32 12.77 8.43 1.99
N ALA A 33 12.16 8.39 0.81
CA ALA A 33 12.85 7.97 -0.41
C ALA A 33 14.05 8.88 -0.72
N GLY A 34 13.85 10.20 -0.66
CA GLY A 34 14.92 11.19 -0.83
C GLY A 34 16.03 11.03 0.20
N LEU A 35 15.67 10.90 1.49
CA LEU A 35 16.62 10.69 2.58
C LEU A 35 17.46 9.43 2.36
N LEU A 36 16.86 8.31 1.96
CA LEU A 36 17.60 7.09 1.65
C LEU A 36 18.52 7.27 0.45
N ILE A 37 18.04 7.85 -0.65
CA ILE A 37 18.86 8.10 -1.84
C ILE A 37 20.08 8.98 -1.51
N THR A 38 19.93 10.00 -0.65
CA THR A 38 21.04 10.89 -0.28
C THR A 38 22.05 10.27 0.69
N ASN A 39 21.66 9.27 1.48
CA ASN A 39 22.53 8.67 2.50
C ASN A 39 23.39 7.51 1.97
N PHE A 40 23.16 7.04 0.74
CA PHE A 40 23.91 5.94 0.14
C PHE A 40 24.61 6.42 -1.14
N GLU A 41 25.93 6.69 -1.06
CA GLU A 41 26.74 7.15 -2.20
C GLU A 41 26.84 6.11 -3.33
N ASN A 42 26.89 4.81 -2.97
CA ASN A 42 26.88 3.69 -3.90
C ASN A 42 25.83 2.67 -3.44
N PRO A 43 24.55 2.85 -3.84
CA PRO A 43 23.49 1.98 -3.38
C PRO A 43 23.72 0.55 -3.90
N THR A 44 23.53 -0.42 -3.01
CA THR A 44 23.50 -1.84 -3.38
C THR A 44 22.06 -2.27 -3.63
N ILE A 45 21.88 -3.38 -4.35
CA ILE A 45 20.55 -3.98 -4.59
C ILE A 45 19.76 -4.16 -3.27
N ALA A 46 20.45 -4.41 -2.16
CA ALA A 46 19.84 -4.56 -0.84
C ALA A 46 19.02 -3.32 -0.40
N ILE A 47 19.45 -2.10 -0.78
CA ILE A 47 18.72 -0.85 -0.47
C ILE A 47 17.89 -0.33 -1.64
N GLU A 48 18.29 -0.62 -2.89
CA GLU A 48 17.56 -0.19 -4.08
C GLU A 48 16.13 -0.74 -4.14
N ILE A 49 15.92 -2.00 -3.75
CA ILE A 49 14.59 -2.62 -3.76
C ILE A 49 13.64 -1.97 -2.74
N PRO A 50 14.03 -1.77 -1.46
CA PRO A 50 13.22 -0.98 -0.53
C PRO A 50 12.93 0.44 -1.03
N ILE A 51 13.91 1.13 -1.63
CA ILE A 51 13.69 2.45 -2.24
C ILE A 51 12.65 2.35 -3.36
N LEU A 52 12.72 1.32 -4.22
CA LEU A 52 11.72 1.07 -5.26
C LEU A 52 10.33 0.86 -4.66
N PHE A 53 10.20 0.12 -3.56
CA PHE A 53 8.92 -0.05 -2.88
C PHE A 53 8.37 1.29 -2.35
N LEU A 54 9.22 2.17 -1.80
CA LEU A 54 8.80 3.53 -1.41
C LEU A 54 8.38 4.38 -2.61
N ILE A 55 9.06 4.26 -3.74
CA ILE A 55 8.69 4.98 -4.97
C ILE A 55 7.32 4.50 -5.46
N ILE A 56 7.11 3.19 -5.54
CA ILE A 56 5.81 2.60 -5.91
C ILE A 56 4.71 3.08 -4.95
N SER A 57 5.00 3.06 -3.64
CA SER A 57 4.09 3.54 -2.60
C SER A 57 3.74 5.02 -2.77
N THR A 58 4.74 5.85 -3.05
CA THR A 58 4.59 7.28 -3.33
C THR A 58 3.61 7.52 -4.48
N PHE A 59 3.81 6.83 -5.61
CA PHE A 59 2.91 6.94 -6.75
C PHE A 59 1.52 6.38 -6.43
N GLY A 60 1.42 5.30 -5.65
CA GLY A 60 0.15 4.76 -5.16
C GLY A 60 -0.66 5.82 -4.41
N PHE A 61 -0.06 6.50 -3.44
CA PHE A 61 -0.71 7.58 -2.70
C PHE A 61 -1.00 8.80 -3.57
N LEU A 62 -0.08 9.18 -4.46
CA LEU A 62 -0.27 10.33 -5.36
C LEU A 62 -1.47 10.11 -6.30
N TYR A 63 -1.53 8.95 -6.96
CA TYR A 63 -2.64 8.62 -7.84
C TYR A 63 -3.96 8.49 -7.09
N SER A 64 -3.94 7.95 -5.87
CA SER A 64 -5.14 7.88 -5.01
C SER A 64 -5.66 9.27 -4.68
N THR A 65 -4.76 10.22 -4.36
CA THR A 65 -5.09 11.63 -4.12
C THR A 65 -5.80 12.24 -5.33
N LEU A 66 -5.27 12.03 -6.53
CA LEU A 66 -5.86 12.52 -7.77
C LEU A 66 -7.24 11.89 -8.03
N VAL A 67 -7.40 10.59 -7.76
CA VAL A 67 -8.68 9.91 -7.91
C VAL A 67 -9.72 10.44 -6.93
N TYR A 68 -9.36 10.70 -5.67
CA TYR A 68 -10.27 11.32 -4.71
C TYR A 68 -10.65 12.75 -5.09
N ALA A 69 -9.68 13.55 -5.57
CA ALA A 69 -9.97 14.89 -6.07
C ALA A 69 -10.99 14.86 -7.23
N ASN A 70 -10.86 13.88 -8.14
CA ASN A 70 -11.84 13.67 -9.22
C ASN A 70 -13.20 13.20 -8.69
N ALA A 71 -13.24 12.38 -7.62
CA ALA A 71 -14.49 12.00 -6.97
C ALA A 71 -15.24 13.24 -6.43
N SER A 72 -14.53 14.21 -5.87
CA SER A 72 -15.10 15.50 -5.45
C SER A 72 -15.82 16.21 -6.60
N GLY A 73 -15.21 16.19 -7.79
CA GLY A 73 -15.78 16.78 -8.99
C GLY A 73 -17.12 16.14 -9.40
N GLU A 74 -17.26 14.81 -9.27
CA GLU A 74 -18.50 14.10 -9.60
C GLU A 74 -19.64 14.37 -8.60
N LEU A 75 -19.34 14.66 -7.33
CA LEU A 75 -20.35 15.07 -6.35
C LEU A 75 -21.05 16.36 -6.77
N ASN A 76 -20.29 17.33 -7.28
CA ASN A 76 -20.83 18.61 -7.78
C ASN A 76 -21.77 18.42 -8.99
N HIS A 77 -21.64 17.30 -9.71
CA HIS A 77 -22.48 16.93 -10.85
C HIS A 77 -23.62 15.96 -10.47
N PHE A 78 -23.84 15.70 -9.18
CA PHE A 78 -24.85 14.76 -8.65
C PHE A 78 -24.74 13.32 -9.20
N ASN A 79 -23.54 12.89 -9.63
CA ASN A 79 -23.34 11.57 -10.22
C ASN A 79 -22.86 10.54 -9.17
N SER A 80 -23.79 10.06 -8.34
CA SER A 80 -23.49 9.14 -7.23
C SER A 80 -22.80 7.84 -7.66
N ASN A 81 -23.11 7.34 -8.87
CA ASN A 81 -22.53 6.09 -9.36
C ASN A 81 -21.05 6.27 -9.74
N ARG A 82 -20.70 7.36 -10.41
CA ARG A 82 -19.29 7.67 -10.73
C ARG A 82 -18.49 8.04 -9.49
N PHE A 83 -19.10 8.78 -8.57
CA PHE A 83 -18.52 9.08 -7.27
C PHE A 83 -18.07 7.81 -6.53
N ASN A 84 -18.99 6.87 -6.31
CA ASN A 84 -18.70 5.62 -5.61
C ASN A 84 -17.60 4.81 -6.33
N LYS A 85 -17.61 4.81 -7.67
CA LYS A 85 -16.58 4.16 -8.47
C LYS A 85 -15.20 4.78 -8.25
N TYR A 86 -15.10 6.12 -8.26
CA TYR A 86 -13.83 6.80 -7.99
C TYR A 86 -13.34 6.58 -6.56
N MET A 87 -14.22 6.70 -5.56
CA MET A 87 -13.86 6.41 -4.17
C MET A 87 -13.31 5.00 -4.00
N MET A 88 -13.95 4.01 -4.63
CA MET A 88 -13.47 2.63 -4.60
C MET A 88 -12.11 2.47 -5.28
N ILE A 89 -11.90 3.08 -6.45
CA ILE A 89 -10.60 3.02 -7.15
C ILE A 89 -9.51 3.68 -6.31
N GLY A 90 -9.77 4.85 -5.72
CA GLY A 90 -8.82 5.55 -4.87
C GLY A 90 -8.44 4.72 -3.65
N ASN A 91 -9.44 4.11 -3.00
CA ASN A 91 -9.24 3.20 -1.88
C ASN A 91 -8.34 2.01 -2.28
N THR A 92 -8.68 1.32 -3.38
CA THR A 92 -7.90 0.16 -3.87
C THR A 92 -6.47 0.56 -4.21
N VAL A 93 -6.25 1.63 -4.96
CA VAL A 93 -4.88 2.06 -5.30
C VAL A 93 -4.11 2.45 -4.04
N SER A 94 -4.74 3.14 -3.11
CA SER A 94 -4.11 3.59 -1.86
C SER A 94 -3.66 2.41 -1.02
N GLU A 95 -4.47 1.36 -0.86
CA GLU A 95 -4.12 0.22 -0.02
C GLU A 95 -3.10 -0.71 -0.70
N TYR A 96 -3.40 -1.17 -1.92
CA TYR A 96 -2.58 -2.19 -2.59
C TYR A 96 -1.24 -1.64 -3.07
N ILE A 97 -1.23 -0.41 -3.59
CA ILE A 97 -0.02 0.19 -4.18
C ILE A 97 0.65 1.14 -3.18
N GLY A 98 -0.11 1.90 -2.41
CA GLY A 98 0.43 2.79 -1.37
C GLY A 98 0.85 2.03 -0.12
N VAL A 99 -0.13 1.56 0.67
CA VAL A 99 0.08 1.04 2.02
C VAL A 99 0.90 -0.24 2.04
N TYR A 100 0.59 -1.24 1.22
CA TYR A 100 1.30 -2.52 1.29
C TYR A 100 2.79 -2.36 0.95
N PHE A 101 3.14 -1.67 -0.13
CA PHE A 101 4.55 -1.44 -0.44
C PHE A 101 5.27 -0.63 0.65
N LEU A 102 4.60 0.34 1.28
CA LEU A 102 5.18 1.06 2.42
C LEU A 102 5.45 0.14 3.61
N VAL A 103 4.45 -0.65 4.02
CA VAL A 103 4.55 -1.57 5.17
C VAL A 103 5.64 -2.62 4.95
N LEU A 104 5.75 -3.16 3.74
CA LEU A 104 6.78 -4.13 3.37
C LEU A 104 8.17 -3.49 3.25
N CYS A 105 8.25 -2.23 2.81
CA CYS A 105 9.53 -1.54 2.71
C CYS A 105 10.21 -1.33 4.08
N ILE A 106 9.45 -0.94 5.10
CA ILE A 106 9.99 -0.56 6.42
C ILE A 106 10.94 -1.63 7.02
N PRO A 107 10.54 -2.90 7.19
CA PRO A 107 11.44 -3.91 7.74
C PRO A 107 12.67 -4.16 6.85
N LEU A 108 12.55 -4.06 5.53
CA LEU A 108 13.67 -4.23 4.61
C LEU A 108 14.68 -3.07 4.68
N VAL A 109 14.23 -1.83 4.83
CA VAL A 109 15.12 -0.67 5.06
C VAL A 109 15.86 -0.85 6.37
N ILE A 110 15.13 -1.16 7.45
CA ILE A 110 15.72 -1.35 8.77
C ILE A 110 16.75 -2.49 8.77
N ASN A 111 16.48 -3.58 8.04
CA ASN A 111 17.41 -4.70 7.91
C ASN A 111 18.77 -4.31 7.30
N VAL A 112 18.79 -3.30 6.43
CA VAL A 112 20.03 -2.81 5.80
C VAL A 112 20.70 -1.73 6.62
N VAL A 113 19.93 -0.80 7.19
CA VAL A 113 20.46 0.40 7.85
C VAL A 113 20.98 0.11 9.26
N THR A 114 20.41 -0.86 9.97
CA THR A 114 20.84 -1.20 11.34
C THR A 114 21.68 -2.47 11.40
N GLN A 115 22.60 -2.53 12.37
CA GLN A 115 23.30 -3.77 12.74
C GLN A 115 22.61 -4.52 13.89
N SER A 116 21.68 -3.86 14.61
CA SER A 116 21.03 -4.44 15.78
C SER A 116 20.01 -5.50 15.39
N LEU A 117 20.30 -6.77 15.69
CA LEU A 117 19.38 -7.88 15.44
C LEU A 117 18.01 -7.67 16.11
N PHE A 118 17.99 -7.10 17.32
CA PHE A 118 16.75 -6.82 18.02
C PHE A 118 15.84 -5.88 17.22
N ILE A 119 16.38 -4.77 16.70
CA ILE A 119 15.60 -3.79 15.92
C ILE A 119 15.10 -4.43 14.62
N LYS A 120 15.94 -5.22 13.95
CA LYS A 120 15.57 -5.94 12.72
C LYS A 120 14.35 -6.85 12.92
N ILE A 121 14.42 -7.72 13.93
CA ILE A 121 13.36 -8.70 14.22
C ILE A 121 12.12 -8.02 14.79
N ALA A 122 12.29 -7.00 15.64
CA ALA A 122 11.16 -6.25 16.20
C ALA A 122 10.35 -5.56 15.09
N THR A 123 11.01 -4.85 14.18
CA THR A 123 10.33 -4.14 13.08
C THR A 123 9.63 -5.11 12.13
N LEU A 124 10.29 -6.21 11.75
CA LEU A 124 9.65 -7.26 10.94
C LEU A 124 8.41 -7.82 11.62
N THR A 125 8.53 -8.16 12.91
CA THR A 125 7.42 -8.72 13.69
C THR A 125 6.26 -7.73 13.78
N ILE A 126 6.54 -6.46 14.08
CA ILE A 126 5.51 -5.42 14.17
C ILE A 126 4.81 -5.23 12.83
N ALA A 127 5.55 -5.20 11.71
CA ALA A 127 4.97 -5.07 10.38
C ALA A 127 4.05 -6.25 10.04
N LEU A 128 4.50 -7.49 10.27
CA LEU A 128 3.71 -8.69 9.96
C LEU A 128 2.50 -8.85 10.88
N VAL A 129 2.66 -8.67 12.19
CA VAL A 129 1.55 -8.74 13.15
C VAL A 129 0.56 -7.62 12.89
N GLY A 130 1.03 -6.40 12.62
CA GLY A 130 0.18 -5.27 12.23
C GLY A 130 -0.65 -5.59 10.99
N LEU A 131 -0.06 -6.21 9.97
CA LEU A 131 -0.77 -6.64 8.78
C LEU A 131 -1.83 -7.72 9.09
N ILE A 132 -1.51 -8.71 9.93
CA ILE A 132 -2.46 -9.74 10.36
C ILE A 132 -3.64 -9.12 11.12
N ILE A 133 -3.36 -8.21 12.06
CA ILE A 133 -4.41 -7.51 12.83
C ILE A 133 -5.27 -6.67 11.88
N TYR A 134 -4.66 -5.95 10.96
CA TYR A 134 -5.38 -5.14 9.97
C TYR A 134 -6.33 -5.99 9.12
N HIS A 135 -5.89 -7.14 8.62
CA HIS A 135 -6.77 -8.03 7.85
C HIS A 135 -7.84 -8.71 8.71
N SER A 136 -7.52 -9.14 9.92
CA SER A 136 -8.49 -9.77 10.83
C SER A 136 -9.55 -8.80 11.37
N SER A 137 -9.27 -7.50 11.40
CA SER A 137 -10.24 -6.47 11.80
C SER A 137 -11.40 -6.29 10.82
N GLY A 138 -11.30 -6.84 9.60
CA GLY A 138 -12.29 -6.64 8.54
C GLY A 138 -12.18 -5.29 7.81
N CYS A 139 -11.22 -4.44 8.18
CA CYS A 139 -11.00 -3.14 7.56
C CYS A 139 -10.30 -3.19 6.19
N SER A 140 -9.58 -4.28 5.88
CA SER A 140 -8.81 -4.37 4.62
C SER A 140 -9.72 -4.43 3.39
N ILE A 141 -9.37 -3.67 2.36
CA ILE A 141 -10.06 -3.74 1.06
C ILE A 141 -9.94 -5.15 0.49
N MET A 142 -8.79 -5.80 0.67
CA MET A 142 -8.61 -7.18 0.23
C MET A 142 -9.61 -8.13 0.87
N GLY A 143 -9.90 -7.98 2.17
CA GLY A 143 -10.92 -8.75 2.87
C GLY A 143 -12.31 -8.57 2.26
N ARG A 144 -12.65 -7.32 1.92
CA ARG A 144 -13.92 -6.98 1.26
C ARG A 144 -14.02 -7.55 -0.16
N ASP A 145 -12.93 -7.54 -0.92
CA ASP A 145 -12.94 -7.90 -2.34
C ASP A 145 -12.86 -9.42 -2.57
N TYR A 146 -12.15 -10.14 -1.70
CA TYR A 146 -11.78 -11.54 -1.93
C TYR A 146 -12.36 -12.56 -0.94
N LYS A 147 -13.24 -12.13 -0.01
CA LYS A 147 -13.94 -13.00 0.95
C LYS A 147 -13.01 -13.97 1.68
N LYS A 148 -12.94 -15.26 1.33
CA LYS A 148 -12.04 -16.22 2.01
C LYS A 148 -10.63 -16.27 1.39
N LEU A 149 -10.48 -15.87 0.14
CA LEU A 149 -9.18 -15.88 -0.56
C LEU A 149 -8.20 -14.82 -0.04
N HIS A 150 -8.69 -13.78 0.65
CA HIS A 150 -7.80 -12.74 1.18
C HIS A 150 -6.80 -13.29 2.21
N TYR A 151 -7.16 -14.30 2.99
CA TYR A 151 -6.23 -14.93 3.94
C TYR A 151 -5.12 -15.70 3.21
N LEU A 152 -5.43 -16.31 2.06
CA LEU A 152 -4.42 -16.94 1.21
C LEU A 152 -3.45 -15.88 0.65
N PHE A 153 -3.97 -14.77 0.14
CA PHE A 153 -3.14 -13.68 -0.35
C PHE A 153 -2.29 -13.04 0.75
N LEU A 154 -2.86 -12.83 1.93
CA LEU A 154 -2.12 -12.38 3.11
C LEU A 154 -0.98 -13.35 3.46
N LEU A 155 -1.25 -14.65 3.47
CA LEU A 155 -0.23 -15.67 3.73
C LEU A 155 0.90 -15.60 2.70
N LEU A 156 0.57 -15.42 1.41
CA LEU A 156 1.55 -15.28 0.34
C LEU A 156 2.39 -14.00 0.51
N ILE A 157 1.77 -12.87 0.89
CA ILE A 157 2.50 -11.62 1.18
C ILE A 157 3.46 -11.82 2.35
N ILE A 158 3.00 -12.40 3.45
CA ILE A 158 3.85 -12.66 4.62
C ILE A 158 5.02 -13.57 4.25
N LEU A 159 4.75 -14.66 3.52
CA LEU A 159 5.78 -15.61 3.12
C LEU A 159 6.81 -14.95 2.19
N LEU A 160 6.36 -14.20 1.19
CA LEU A 160 7.25 -13.46 0.28
C LEU A 160 8.07 -12.41 1.03
N GLU A 161 7.48 -11.70 2.01
CA GLU A 161 8.21 -10.72 2.82
C GLU A 161 9.29 -11.38 3.68
N LEU A 162 8.99 -12.52 4.30
CA LEU A 162 10.00 -13.29 5.04
C LEU A 162 11.13 -13.76 4.12
N ILE A 163 10.83 -14.22 2.91
CA ILE A 163 11.85 -14.59 1.92
C ILE A 163 12.67 -13.36 1.52
N LEU A 164 12.05 -12.21 1.26
CA LEU A 164 12.75 -10.97 0.93
C LEU A 164 13.70 -10.57 2.05
N PHE A 165 13.23 -10.56 3.29
CA PHE A 165 14.02 -10.21 4.46
C PHE A 165 15.25 -11.12 4.64
N LEU A 166 15.10 -12.43 4.43
CA LEU A 166 16.21 -13.39 4.52
C LEU A 166 17.19 -13.23 3.33
N THR A 167 16.66 -13.21 2.11
CA THR A 167 17.47 -13.16 0.87
C THR A 167 18.23 -11.84 0.71
N GLN A 168 17.73 -10.75 1.27
CA GLN A 168 18.40 -9.44 1.28
C GLN A 168 19.81 -9.50 1.89
N THR A 169 20.02 -10.39 2.87
CA THR A 169 21.32 -10.55 3.56
C THR A 169 22.22 -11.62 2.95
N MET A 170 21.65 -12.65 2.31
CA MET A 170 22.38 -13.84 1.88
C MET A 170 22.64 -13.92 0.37
N TYR A 171 21.69 -13.50 -0.48
CA TYR A 171 21.75 -13.77 -1.92
C TYR A 171 21.06 -12.68 -2.76
N GLN A 172 21.84 -11.72 -3.25
CA GLN A 172 21.33 -10.54 -3.97
C GLN A 172 20.52 -10.89 -5.23
N SER A 173 20.86 -11.95 -5.97
CA SER A 173 20.11 -12.34 -7.18
C SER A 173 18.70 -12.87 -6.87
N TYR A 174 18.55 -13.67 -5.82
CA TYR A 174 17.23 -14.16 -5.40
C TYR A 174 16.36 -13.02 -4.85
N PHE A 175 16.97 -12.05 -4.17
CA PHE A 175 16.26 -10.88 -3.67
C PHE A 175 15.55 -10.10 -4.78
N VAL A 176 16.23 -9.84 -5.92
CA VAL A 176 15.61 -9.19 -7.10
C VAL A 176 14.45 -10.03 -7.67
N TYR A 177 14.64 -11.34 -7.78
CA TYR A 177 13.62 -12.24 -8.32
C TYR A 177 12.35 -12.24 -7.47
N PHE A 178 12.49 -12.43 -6.15
CA PHE A 178 11.34 -12.43 -5.24
C PHE A 178 10.69 -11.05 -5.13
N ALA A 179 11.45 -9.96 -5.23
CA ALA A 179 10.88 -8.61 -5.21
C ALA A 179 10.03 -8.35 -6.45
N SER A 180 10.49 -8.82 -7.61
CA SER A 180 9.75 -8.75 -8.86
C SER A 180 8.44 -9.56 -8.78
N ILE A 181 8.49 -10.76 -8.18
CA ILE A 181 7.28 -11.58 -7.92
C ILE A 181 6.31 -10.84 -6.99
N MET A 182 6.80 -10.28 -5.88
CA MET A 182 5.97 -9.50 -4.95
C MET A 182 5.28 -8.33 -5.66
N ILE A 183 6.03 -7.57 -6.46
CA ILE A 183 5.49 -6.43 -7.22
C ILE A 183 4.39 -6.90 -8.18
N LEU A 184 4.68 -7.92 -8.99
CA LEU A 184 3.72 -8.45 -9.96
C LEU A 184 2.48 -9.02 -9.28
N PHE A 185 2.66 -9.70 -8.15
CA PHE A 185 1.57 -10.25 -7.35
C PHE A 185 0.64 -9.14 -6.84
N LEU A 186 1.18 -8.11 -6.17
CA LEU A 186 0.40 -7.00 -5.63
C LEU A 186 -0.31 -6.17 -6.73
N ILE A 187 0.34 -5.97 -7.87
CA ILE A 187 -0.28 -5.32 -9.02
C ILE A 187 -1.43 -6.18 -9.57
N THR A 188 -1.22 -7.48 -9.72
CA THR A 188 -2.22 -8.41 -10.29
C THR A 188 -3.47 -8.47 -9.42
N ILE A 189 -3.32 -8.61 -8.11
CA ILE A 189 -4.47 -8.63 -7.19
C ILE A 189 -5.19 -7.27 -7.15
N SER A 190 -4.47 -6.14 -7.28
CA SER A 190 -5.08 -4.81 -7.38
C SER A 190 -5.96 -4.69 -8.64
N PHE A 191 -5.50 -5.20 -9.78
CA PHE A 191 -6.29 -5.22 -11.03
C PHE A 191 -7.50 -6.15 -10.95
N LEU A 192 -7.33 -7.34 -10.37
CA LEU A 192 -8.42 -8.33 -10.24
C LEU A 192 -9.52 -7.86 -9.30
N SER A 193 -9.20 -7.03 -8.29
CA SER A 193 -10.18 -6.47 -7.33
C SER A 193 -11.28 -5.70 -8.07
N LYS A 194 -10.92 -5.00 -9.15
CA LYS A 194 -11.87 -4.25 -9.99
C LYS A 194 -12.83 -5.15 -10.77
N LYS A 195 -12.43 -6.37 -11.13
CA LYS A 195 -13.21 -7.26 -12.00
C LYS A 195 -14.32 -8.01 -11.25
N ILE A 196 -14.20 -8.19 -9.94
CA ILE A 196 -15.19 -8.92 -9.12
C ILE A 196 -16.45 -8.07 -8.85
N LYS A 197 -16.39 -6.75 -9.08
CA LYS A 197 -17.48 -5.80 -8.78
C LYS A 197 -18.27 -5.31 -10.00
N ASN A 198 -17.90 -5.73 -11.21
CA ASN A 198 -18.68 -5.53 -12.43
C ASN A 198 -19.40 -6.84 -12.79
#